data_AF-A0A7H8HG30-F1
#
_entry.id   AF-A0A7H8HG30-F1
#
_cell.length_a   1.000
_cell.length_b   1.000
_cell.length_c   1.000
_cell.angle_alpha   90.00
_cell.angle_beta   90.00
_cell.angle_gamma   90.00
#
_symmetry.space_group_name_H-M   'P 1'
#
loop_
_entity.id
_entity.type
_entity.pdbx_description
1 polymer ?
#
loop_
_entity_poly.entity_id
_entity_poly.type
_entity_poly.pdbx_seq_one_letter_code
_entity_poly.pdbx_strand_id
1 'polypeptide(L)' 'MDSAFTDLEREYTAVTGRPLDEPDLDIFDLGLASMAVLELISRLRGLGYELRMDDFVNAESMREVARTMAGCRL' A
#
# COMPACT_ATOMS: atom_id res chain seq x y z
N MET A 1 -8.79 14.66 -4.26
CA MET A 1 -8.63 13.62 -3.22
C MET A 1 -8.10 12.41 -3.95
N ASP A 2 -6.88 12.00 -3.65
CA ASP A 2 -6.14 11.02 -4.44
C ASP A 2 -6.73 9.63 -4.19
N SER A 3 -7.53 9.11 -5.13
CA SER A 3 -8.29 7.86 -4.93
C SER A 3 -7.39 6.68 -4.58
N ALA A 4 -6.14 6.70 -5.08
CA ALA A 4 -5.14 5.68 -4.81
C ALA A 4 -4.74 5.63 -3.34
N PHE A 5 -4.55 6.78 -2.69
CA PHE A 5 -4.20 6.83 -1.26
C PHE A 5 -5.38 6.34 -0.40
N THR A 6 -6.60 6.73 -0.73
CA THR A 6 -7.80 6.26 -0.02
C THR A 6 -8.00 4.74 -0.17
N ASP A 7 -7.75 4.19 -1.36
CA ASP A 7 -7.78 2.74 -1.57
C ASP A 7 -6.68 2.04 -0.76
N LEU A 8 -5.47 2.59 -0.75
CA LEU A 8 -4.35 2.07 0.04
C LEU A 8 -4.68 2.02 1.54
N GLU A 9 -5.19 3.12 2.12
CA GLU A 9 -5.58 3.19 3.53
C GLU A 9 -6.66 2.16 3.87
N ARG A 10 -7.66 2.01 3.00
CA ARG A 10 -8.75 1.05 3.19
C ARG A 10 -8.23 -0.38 3.17
N GLU A 11 -7.42 -0.74 2.16
CA GLU A 11 -6.92 -2.11 2.06
C GLU A 11 -5.85 -2.42 3.12
N TYR A 12 -5.03 -1.44 3.52
CA TYR A 12 -4.11 -1.56 4.65
C TYR A 12 -4.85 -1.87 5.96
N THR A 13 -5.93 -1.13 6.24
CA THR A 13 -6.74 -1.34 7.44
C THR A 13 -7.37 -2.73 7.45
N ALA A 14 -7.84 -3.21 6.31
CA ALA A 14 -8.42 -4.54 6.20
C ALA A 14 -7.40 -5.68 6.41
N VAL A 15 -6.12 -5.49 6.05
CA VAL A 15 -5.06 -6.48 6.28
C VAL A 15 -4.53 -6.43 7.71
N THR A 16 -4.35 -5.23 8.27
CA THR A 16 -3.66 -5.05 9.56
C THR A 16 -4.60 -4.95 10.75
N GLY A 17 -5.89 -4.71 10.51
CA GLY A 17 -6.88 -4.43 11.54
C GLY A 17 -6.73 -3.05 12.20
N ARG A 18 -5.87 -2.17 11.69
CA ARG A 18 -5.62 -0.83 12.24
C ARG A 18 -5.46 0.22 11.13
N PRO A 19 -5.79 1.50 11.39
CA PRO A 19 -5.61 2.57 10.42
C PRO A 19 -4.13 2.82 10.08
N LEU A 20 -3.89 3.44 8.93
CA LEU A 20 -2.57 3.91 8.51
C LEU A 20 -2.30 5.30 9.11
N ASP A 21 -1.88 5.36 10.36
CA ASP A 21 -1.70 6.62 11.09
C ASP A 21 -0.40 7.36 10.74
N GLU A 22 0.63 6.64 10.28
CA GLU A 22 1.97 7.17 9.96
C GLU A 22 2.33 6.90 8.48
N PRO A 23 1.61 7.49 7.50
CA PRO A 23 1.79 7.19 6.07
C PRO A 23 3.12 7.67 5.48
N ASP A 24 3.89 8.45 6.25
CA ASP A 24 5.22 8.94 5.88
C ASP A 24 6.33 7.92 6.22
N LEU A 25 5.99 6.80 6.86
CA LEU A 25 6.88 5.65 7.08
C LEU A 25 6.72 4.60 5.99
N ASP A 26 7.78 3.80 5.77
CA ASP A 26 7.71 2.63 4.92
C ASP A 26 6.92 1.48 5.58
N ILE A 27 6.57 0.46 4.78
CA ILE A 27 5.70 -0.62 5.23
C ILE A 27 6.31 -1.49 6.33
N PHE A 28 7.64 -1.60 6.39
CA PHE A 28 8.36 -2.42 7.36
C PHE A 28 8.61 -1.67 8.66
N ASP A 29 8.84 -0.37 8.60
CA ASP A 29 8.88 0.52 9.77
C ASP A 29 7.49 0.60 10.44
N LEU A 30 6.42 0.48 9.67
CA LEU A 30 5.07 0.26 10.21
C LEU A 30 4.92 -1.13 10.87
N GLY A 31 5.88 -2.04 10.72
CA GLY A 31 5.90 -3.35 11.36
C GLY A 31 5.15 -4.45 10.61
N LEU A 32 4.88 -4.28 9.30
CA LEU A 32 4.21 -5.32 8.52
C LEU A 32 5.20 -6.42 8.11
N ALA A 33 4.80 -7.67 8.35
CA ALA A 33 5.53 -8.83 7.87
C ALA A 33 5.25 -9.09 6.38
N SER A 34 6.18 -9.76 5.69
CA SER A 34 6.09 -10.01 4.24
C SER A 34 4.77 -10.68 3.80
N MET A 35 4.17 -11.55 4.63
CA MET A 35 2.87 -12.15 4.31
C MET A 35 1.74 -11.12 4.25
N ALA A 36 1.72 -10.17 5.18
CA ALA A 36 0.75 -9.07 5.19
C ALA A 36 0.95 -8.16 3.98
N VAL A 37 2.20 -7.90 3.58
CA VAL A 37 2.51 -7.10 2.38
C VAL A 37 2.01 -7.82 1.12
N LEU A 38 2.23 -9.12 0.99
CA LEU A 38 1.73 -9.92 -0.14
C LEU A 38 0.20 -9.94 -0.21
N GLU A 39 -0.46 -10.05 0.94
CA GLU A 39 -1.93 -9.96 1.02
C GLU A 39 -2.42 -8.57 0.57
N LEU A 40 -1.80 -7.50 1.07
CA LEU A 40 -2.10 -6.12 0.67
C LEU A 40 -1.94 -5.93 -0.84
N ILE A 41 -0.84 -6.41 -1.42
CA ILE A 41 -0.60 -6.40 -2.88
C ILE A 41 -1.73 -7.13 -3.61
N SER A 42 -2.12 -8.33 -3.16
CA SER A 42 -3.19 -9.10 -3.78
C SER A 42 -4.53 -8.34 -3.77
N ARG A 43 -4.85 -7.67 -2.66
CA ARG A 43 -6.09 -6.91 -2.50
C ARG A 43 -6.11 -5.66 -3.37
N LEU A 44 -5.00 -4.92 -3.42
CA LEU A 44 -4.84 -3.74 -4.29
C LEU A 44 -4.86 -4.10 -5.78
N ARG A 45 -4.24 -5.22 -6.17
CA ARG A 45 -4.35 -5.75 -7.55
C ARG A 45 -5.80 -6.08 -7.93
N GLY A 46 -6.60 -6.56 -6.98
CA GLY A 46 -8.03 -6.77 -7.18
C GLY A 46 -8.83 -5.50 -7.50
N LEU A 47 -8.29 -4.31 -7.18
CA LEU A 47 -8.86 -3.01 -7.54
C LEU A 47 -8.36 -2.46 -8.88
N GLY A 48 -7.44 -3.17 -9.55
CA GLY A 48 -6.86 -2.78 -10.84
C GLY A 48 -5.50 -2.08 -10.75
N TYR A 49 -4.83 -2.08 -9.59
CA TYR A 49 -3.49 -1.52 -9.44
C TYR A 49 -2.40 -2.55 -9.79
N GLU A 50 -1.42 -2.17 -10.62
CA GLU A 50 -0.26 -3.02 -10.92
C GLU A 50 0.88 -2.81 -9.91
N LEU A 51 0.79 -3.46 -8.75
CA LEU A 51 1.82 -3.41 -7.71
C LEU A 51 2.63 -4.69 -7.61
N ARG A 52 3.86 -4.61 -7.14
CA ARG A 52 4.82 -5.69 -6.87
C ARG A 52 5.43 -5.47 -5.48
N MET A 53 6.07 -6.51 -4.94
CA MET A 53 6.79 -6.40 -3.67
C MET A 53 7.85 -5.29 -3.71
N ASP A 54 8.51 -5.14 -4.86
CA ASP A 54 9.54 -4.12 -5.08
C ASP A 54 9.01 -2.69 -4.93
N ASP A 55 7.73 -2.43 -5.22
CA ASP A 55 7.12 -1.11 -5.05
C ASP A 55 6.97 -0.72 -3.57
N PHE A 56 6.97 -1.71 -2.67
CA PHE A 56 6.94 -1.50 -1.22
C PHE A 56 8.34 -1.50 -0.61
N VAL A 57 9.24 -2.34 -1.12
CA VAL A 57 10.63 -2.42 -0.65
C VAL A 57 11.44 -1.18 -0.99
N ASN A 58 11.18 -0.57 -2.14
CA ASN A 58 11.92 0.61 -2.58
C ASN A 58 11.23 1.93 -2.24
N ALA A 59 10.01 1.90 -1.71
CA ALA A 59 9.30 3.11 -1.30
C ALA A 59 9.79 3.57 0.08
N GLU A 60 10.07 4.87 0.21
CA GLU A 60 10.43 5.48 1.49
C GLU A 60 9.20 5.74 2.37
N SER A 61 7.99 5.65 1.79
CA SER A 61 6.74 5.87 2.52
C SER A 61 5.52 5.23 1.86
N MET A 62 4.47 4.98 2.62
CA MET A 62 3.17 4.58 2.06
C MET A 62 2.56 5.66 1.15
N ARG A 63 2.90 6.94 1.34
CA ARG A 63 2.54 8.00 0.39
C ARG A 63 3.18 7.81 -0.99
N GLU A 64 4.42 7.35 -1.04
CA GLU A 64 5.10 7.06 -2.29
C GLU A 64 4.48 5.85 -3.01
N VAL A 65 4.10 4.81 -2.26
CA VAL A 65 3.33 3.68 -2.79
C VAL A 65 2.05 4.17 -3.46
N ALA A 66 1.29 5.05 -2.81
CA ALA A 66 0.06 5.60 -3.38
C ALA A 66 0.29 6.44 -4.65
N ARG A 67 1.41 7.18 -4.73
CA ARG A 67 1.78 7.90 -5.97
C ARG A 67 2.10 6.93 -7.11
N THR A 68 2.82 5.85 -6.80
CA THR A 68 3.10 4.77 -7.77
C THR A 68 1.79 4.15 -8.27
N MET A 69 0.85 3.86 -7.37
CA MET A 69 -0.49 3.37 -7.71
C MET A 69 -1.25 4.32 -8.65
N ALA A 70 -1.20 5.64 -8.40
CA ALA A 70 -1.88 6.64 -9.24
C ALA A 70 -1.32 6.69 -10.67
N GLY A 71 -0.03 6.37 -10.86
CA GLY A 71 0.62 6.27 -12.17
C GLY A 71 0.35 4.97 -12.93
N CYS A 72 -0.18 3.94 -12.26
CA CYS A 72 -0.32 2.58 -12.79
C CYS A 72 -1.78 2.17 -13.12
N ARG A 73 -2.74 3.11 -13.11
CA ARG A 73 -4.15 2.77 -13.32
C ARG A 73 -4.47 2.49 -14.79
N LEU A 74 -4.90 1.26 -15.09
CA LEU A 74 -5.44 0.82 -16.38
C LEU A 74 -6.90 1.26 -16.56
#